data_AF-A0A552CRF8-F1
#
_entry.id   AF-A0A552CRF8-F1
#
_cell.length_a   1.000
_cell.length_b   1.000
_cell.length_c   1.000
_cell.angle_alpha   90.00
_cell.angle_beta   90.00
_cell.angle_gamma   90.00
#
_symmetry.space_group_name_H-M   'P 1'
#
loop_
_entity.id
_entity.type
_entity.pdbx_description
1 polymer ?
#
loop_
_entity_poly.entity_id
_entity_poly.type
_entity_poly.pdbx_seq_one_letter_code
_entity_poly.pdbx_strand_id
1 'polypeptide(L)'
;MGIVPTAWMPNCSMKRIIIHWTAGGHKASSNDKSHYHILIEDDGKLVRGTHSIKDNVSTADNVYAAHTALFGTGSIGVSVCCMSGAVEKPFKAGSFPMKQTQWETMAQVVAELCDFYDIEVTAKTVLGHGEVEREFPNKPQRGKWDPMVLPWDTSLSKRQVGDQFRTLVKTKLTGVSGLVETPASITAVVQGKPFREAQIFNEKSIVKIRPLLDTFNWQIITANDQEVMELKFADGEEAKSLGFLLIEHSNKPMDIPDGTSQQEIIKKIEQFGFVKIVDLAQALNLSVTWDGTTRTVTIE
;
A
#
# COMPACT_ATOMS: atom_id res chain seq x y z
N MET A 1 -2.39 -19.14 -5.64
CA MET A 1 -2.84 -18.09 -6.59
C MET A 1 -3.87 -17.25 -5.86
N GLY A 2 -3.68 -15.93 -5.82
CA GLY A 2 -4.66 -15.01 -5.25
C GLY A 2 -5.97 -14.96 -6.05
N ILE A 3 -7.04 -14.47 -5.43
CA ILE A 3 -8.34 -14.28 -6.07
C ILE A 3 -8.45 -12.94 -6.81
N VAL A 4 -7.62 -11.95 -6.46
CA VAL A 4 -7.59 -10.66 -7.13
C VAL A 4 -6.71 -10.76 -8.39
N PRO A 5 -7.26 -10.50 -9.60
CA PRO A 5 -6.45 -10.49 -10.80
C PRO A 5 -5.33 -9.44 -10.71
N THR A 6 -4.09 -9.81 -11.02
CA THR A 6 -2.93 -8.90 -11.00
C THR A 6 -3.15 -7.64 -11.84
N ALA A 7 -3.87 -7.75 -12.97
CA ALA A 7 -4.22 -6.61 -13.80
C ALA A 7 -5.11 -5.55 -13.12
N TRP A 8 -5.70 -5.87 -11.97
CA TRP A 8 -6.49 -4.95 -11.15
C TRP A 8 -5.67 -4.28 -10.05
N MET A 9 -4.44 -4.77 -9.80
CA MET A 9 -3.49 -4.26 -8.82
C MET A 9 -2.33 -3.56 -9.57
N PRO A 10 -2.53 -2.34 -10.09
CA PRO A 10 -1.44 -1.60 -10.71
C PRO A 10 -0.35 -1.31 -9.68
N ASN A 11 0.90 -1.31 -10.12
CA ASN A 11 2.02 -0.90 -9.28
C ASN A 11 1.93 0.61 -8.98
N CYS A 12 1.56 0.97 -7.76
CA CYS A 12 1.44 2.34 -7.26
C CYS A 12 1.58 2.41 -5.74
N SER A 13 1.75 3.62 -5.17
CA SER A 13 1.72 3.85 -3.72
C SER A 13 0.28 3.92 -3.22
N MET A 14 -0.09 3.08 -2.24
CA MET A 14 -1.35 3.18 -1.53
C MET A 14 -1.11 3.13 -0.03
N LYS A 15 -1.82 3.98 0.72
CA LYS A 15 -1.60 4.14 2.17
C LYS A 15 -2.53 3.27 3.01
N ARG A 16 -3.71 2.93 2.48
CA ARG A 16 -4.77 2.25 3.23
C ARG A 16 -5.83 1.63 2.33
N ILE A 17 -6.61 0.73 2.92
CA ILE A 17 -7.79 0.10 2.33
C ILE A 17 -8.99 0.42 3.22
N ILE A 18 -10.06 0.94 2.60
CA ILE A 18 -11.32 1.25 3.26
C ILE A 18 -12.36 0.26 2.76
N ILE A 19 -12.91 -0.53 3.68
CA ILE A 19 -13.98 -1.47 3.37
C ILE A 19 -15.35 -0.83 3.50
N HIS A 20 -16.28 -1.27 2.65
CA HIS A 20 -17.61 -0.70 2.47
C HIS A 20 -18.68 -1.79 2.30
N TRP A 21 -19.94 -1.40 2.43
CA TRP A 21 -21.01 -2.00 1.63
C TRP A 21 -21.55 -0.98 0.64
N THR A 22 -22.24 -1.44 -0.40
CA THR A 22 -22.80 -0.54 -1.42
C THR A 22 -24.09 0.16 -0.98
N ALA A 23 -24.75 -0.33 0.08
CA ALA A 23 -26.14 0.01 0.41
C ALA A 23 -27.10 -0.26 -0.76
N GLY A 24 -26.76 -1.26 -1.58
CA GLY A 24 -27.45 -1.65 -2.80
C GLY A 24 -27.85 -3.12 -2.81
N GLY A 25 -28.11 -3.64 -4.01
CA GLY A 25 -28.45 -5.04 -4.22
C GLY A 25 -27.24 -5.98 -4.11
N HIS A 26 -27.49 -7.27 -4.32
CA HIS A 26 -26.48 -8.32 -4.28
C HIS A 26 -25.53 -8.39 -5.50
N LYS A 27 -25.80 -7.59 -6.52
CA LYS A 27 -25.05 -7.50 -7.77
C LYS A 27 -24.56 -6.08 -8.01
N ALA A 28 -23.36 -5.95 -8.55
CA ALA A 28 -22.71 -4.65 -8.72
C ALA A 28 -23.42 -3.81 -9.80
N SER A 29 -24.01 -2.68 -9.40
CA SER A 29 -24.60 -1.72 -10.32
C SER A 29 -23.54 -0.82 -10.98
N SER A 30 -23.92 -0.08 -12.02
CA SER A 30 -23.05 0.93 -12.62
C SER A 30 -22.63 2.01 -11.62
N ASN A 31 -23.52 2.38 -10.70
CA ASN A 31 -23.23 3.32 -9.63
C ASN A 31 -22.20 2.75 -8.66
N ASP A 32 -22.30 1.48 -8.28
CA ASP A 32 -21.32 0.88 -7.36
C ASP A 32 -19.93 0.83 -8.01
N LYS A 33 -19.87 0.44 -9.29
CA LYS A 33 -18.62 0.39 -10.07
C LYS A 33 -17.94 1.75 -10.21
N SER A 34 -18.69 2.85 -10.21
CA SER A 34 -18.09 4.19 -10.29
C SER A 34 -17.53 4.71 -8.98
N HIS A 35 -17.80 4.05 -7.84
CA HIS A 35 -17.37 4.51 -6.53
C HIS A 35 -16.32 3.64 -5.87
N TYR A 36 -16.24 2.34 -6.18
CA TYR A 36 -15.31 1.40 -5.54
C TYR A 36 -14.36 0.74 -6.54
N HIS A 37 -13.14 0.38 -6.12
CA HIS A 37 -12.16 -0.26 -7.01
C HIS A 37 -12.45 -1.75 -7.21
N ILE A 38 -12.84 -2.44 -6.14
CA ILE A 38 -13.17 -3.86 -6.16
C ILE A 38 -14.49 -4.07 -5.43
N LEU A 39 -15.41 -4.76 -6.08
CA LEU A 39 -16.71 -5.13 -5.55
C LEU A 39 -16.82 -6.64 -5.39
N ILE A 40 -17.49 -7.08 -4.34
CA ILE A 40 -17.77 -8.49 -4.06
C ILE A 40 -19.29 -8.70 -4.12
N GLU A 41 -19.74 -9.46 -5.11
CA GLU A 41 -21.14 -9.88 -5.22
C GLU A 41 -21.47 -10.99 -4.21
N ASP A 42 -22.75 -11.31 -4.11
CA ASP A 42 -23.31 -12.20 -3.10
C ASP A 42 -22.87 -13.66 -3.15
N ASP A 43 -22.32 -14.09 -4.29
CA ASP A 43 -21.71 -15.39 -4.55
C ASP A 43 -20.19 -15.37 -4.34
N GLY A 44 -19.62 -14.25 -3.89
CA GLY A 44 -18.18 -14.06 -3.74
C GLY A 44 -17.48 -13.65 -5.04
N LYS A 45 -18.21 -13.47 -6.15
CA LYS A 45 -17.62 -13.02 -7.41
C LYS A 45 -17.06 -11.62 -7.27
N LEU A 46 -15.82 -11.44 -7.72
CA LEU A 46 -15.20 -10.12 -7.81
C LEU A 46 -15.64 -9.40 -9.08
N VAL A 47 -15.95 -8.11 -8.93
CA VAL A 47 -16.26 -7.19 -10.03
C VAL A 47 -15.35 -5.98 -9.90
N ARG A 48 -14.70 -5.61 -11.01
CA ARG A 48 -13.83 -4.43 -11.07
C ARG A 48 -14.68 -3.16 -11.16
N GLY A 49 -14.27 -2.13 -10.41
CA GLY A 49 -14.73 -0.76 -10.59
C GLY A 49 -14.32 -0.15 -11.93
N THR A 50 -14.90 1.00 -12.27
CA THR A 50 -14.53 1.77 -13.46
C THR A 50 -13.20 2.49 -13.27
N HIS A 51 -12.91 2.95 -12.05
CA HIS A 51 -11.66 3.61 -11.69
C HIS A 51 -10.58 2.61 -11.32
N SER A 52 -9.36 2.89 -11.75
CA SER A 52 -8.18 2.14 -11.35
C SER A 52 -7.81 2.47 -9.91
N ILE A 53 -7.19 1.54 -9.17
CA ILE A 53 -6.61 1.83 -7.85
C ILE A 53 -5.62 3.02 -7.93
N LYS A 54 -4.89 3.12 -9.05
CA LYS A 54 -3.94 4.19 -9.31
C LYS A 54 -4.60 5.59 -9.34
N ASP A 55 -5.86 5.68 -9.71
CA ASP A 55 -6.58 6.96 -9.79
C ASP A 55 -6.76 7.59 -8.39
N ASN A 56 -6.67 6.78 -7.33
CA ASN A 56 -6.72 7.28 -5.96
C ASN A 56 -5.33 7.63 -5.38
N VAL A 57 -4.22 7.47 -6.13
CA VAL A 57 -2.89 7.98 -5.69
C VAL A 57 -2.95 9.49 -5.48
N SER A 58 -3.59 10.20 -6.41
CA SER A 58 -3.91 11.62 -6.33
C SER A 58 -5.29 11.85 -6.90
N THR A 59 -6.15 12.56 -6.17
CA THR A 59 -7.53 12.83 -6.59
C THR A 59 -7.69 14.26 -7.14
N ALA A 60 -6.58 14.92 -7.47
CA ALA A 60 -6.54 16.35 -7.81
C ALA A 60 -7.19 16.67 -9.16
N ASP A 61 -7.23 15.70 -10.08
CA ASP A 61 -7.86 15.82 -11.40
C ASP A 61 -9.36 15.51 -11.39
N ASN A 62 -9.92 15.15 -10.22
CA ASN A 62 -11.29 14.70 -10.03
C ASN A 62 -11.67 13.41 -10.79
N VAL A 63 -10.69 12.62 -11.23
CA VAL A 63 -10.91 11.32 -11.87
C VAL A 63 -10.45 10.23 -10.90
N TYR A 64 -11.35 9.77 -10.02
CA TYR A 64 -11.01 8.80 -8.98
C TYR A 64 -12.25 8.09 -8.43
N ALA A 65 -12.04 6.98 -7.72
CA ALA A 65 -13.11 6.28 -7.02
C ALA A 65 -13.49 7.07 -5.75
N ALA A 66 -14.63 7.77 -5.79
CA ALA A 66 -15.10 8.62 -4.69
C ALA A 66 -15.81 7.86 -3.55
N HIS A 67 -15.18 6.83 -2.99
CA HIS A 67 -15.78 5.97 -1.96
C HIS A 67 -15.81 6.56 -0.54
N THR A 68 -14.96 7.54 -0.22
CA THR A 68 -14.88 8.12 1.14
C THR A 68 -14.62 9.62 1.08
N ALA A 69 -15.58 10.40 1.57
CA ALA A 69 -15.51 11.86 1.55
C ALA A 69 -14.25 12.36 2.26
N LEU A 70 -13.52 13.27 1.59
CA LEU A 70 -12.27 13.89 2.07
C LEU A 70 -11.12 12.90 2.34
N PHE A 71 -11.26 11.63 1.96
CA PHE A 71 -10.35 10.55 2.33
C PHE A 71 -10.06 9.56 1.19
N GLY A 72 -10.27 9.99 -0.06
CA GLY A 72 -9.98 9.19 -1.27
C GLY A 72 -8.49 9.05 -1.57
N THR A 73 -7.69 10.12 -1.38
CA THR A 73 -6.25 10.11 -1.70
C THR A 73 -5.47 9.08 -0.88
N GLY A 74 -4.76 8.20 -1.57
CA GLY A 74 -4.01 7.07 -1.02
C GLY A 74 -4.88 5.97 -0.42
N SER A 75 -6.17 5.92 -0.73
CA SER A 75 -7.12 4.94 -0.17
C SER A 75 -7.71 4.03 -1.26
N ILE A 76 -7.72 2.72 -1.01
CA ILE A 76 -8.37 1.72 -1.86
C ILE A 76 -9.77 1.42 -1.30
N GLY A 77 -10.83 1.74 -2.03
CA GLY A 77 -12.20 1.30 -1.72
C GLY A 77 -12.50 -0.13 -2.17
N VAL A 78 -12.81 -1.01 -1.22
CA VAL A 78 -13.30 -2.38 -1.46
C VAL A 78 -14.71 -2.50 -0.87
N SER A 79 -15.68 -3.02 -1.63
CA SER A 79 -17.08 -3.01 -1.19
C SER A 79 -17.79 -4.33 -1.40
N VAL A 80 -18.66 -4.73 -0.47
CA VAL A 80 -19.60 -5.85 -0.66
C VAL A 80 -20.96 -5.36 -1.14
N CYS A 81 -21.50 -6.00 -2.18
CA CYS A 81 -22.80 -5.63 -2.77
C CYS A 81 -23.95 -6.13 -1.88
N CYS A 82 -24.51 -5.26 -1.04
CA CYS A 82 -25.55 -5.60 -0.07
C CYS A 82 -26.13 -4.35 0.64
N MET A 83 -27.04 -4.60 1.57
CA MET A 83 -27.60 -3.67 2.56
C MET A 83 -28.54 -2.59 1.99
N SER A 84 -29.21 -2.87 0.87
CA SER A 84 -30.28 -1.98 0.35
C SER A 84 -31.37 -1.76 1.40
N GLY A 85 -31.61 -0.49 1.73
CA GLY A 85 -32.63 -0.11 2.71
C GLY A 85 -32.29 -0.50 4.15
N ALA A 86 -31.01 -0.75 4.46
CA ALA A 86 -30.59 -1.04 5.83
C ALA A 86 -30.84 0.17 6.75
N VAL A 87 -31.24 -0.14 7.98
CA VAL A 87 -31.48 0.83 9.06
C VAL A 87 -30.53 0.51 10.20
N GLU A 88 -29.84 1.52 10.73
CA GLU A 88 -28.85 1.33 11.79
C GLU A 88 -29.52 1.03 13.15
N LYS A 89 -30.59 1.76 13.50
CA LYS A 89 -31.22 1.66 14.82
C LYS A 89 -32.75 1.86 14.76
N PRO A 90 -33.55 0.88 15.23
CA PRO A 90 -33.15 -0.50 15.51
C PRO A 90 -32.59 -1.15 14.25
N PHE A 91 -31.59 -2.02 14.40
CA PHE A 91 -30.90 -2.59 13.24
C PHE A 91 -31.86 -3.40 12.36
N LYS A 92 -31.85 -3.11 11.06
CA LYS A 92 -32.51 -3.91 10.02
C LYS A 92 -31.54 -4.01 8.84
N ALA A 93 -31.24 -5.23 8.42
CA ALA A 93 -30.27 -5.46 7.33
C ALA A 93 -30.79 -5.06 5.94
N GLY A 94 -32.08 -4.73 5.80
CA GLY A 94 -32.69 -4.38 4.54
C GLY A 94 -33.05 -5.61 3.69
N SER A 95 -33.30 -5.39 2.39
CA SER A 95 -33.78 -6.44 1.47
C SER A 95 -32.67 -7.32 0.88
N PHE A 96 -31.41 -6.92 1.01
CA PHE A 96 -30.25 -7.66 0.51
C PHE A 96 -29.18 -7.75 1.62
N PRO A 97 -29.45 -8.49 2.72
CA PRO A 97 -28.53 -8.54 3.86
C PRO A 97 -27.14 -9.04 3.44
N MET A 98 -26.07 -8.44 3.98
CA MET A 98 -24.71 -8.94 3.77
C MET A 98 -24.63 -10.44 4.11
N LYS A 99 -23.93 -11.21 3.27
CA LYS A 99 -23.66 -12.64 3.52
C LYS A 99 -22.25 -12.86 4.08
N GLN A 100 -22.07 -13.92 4.88
CA GLN A 100 -20.75 -14.31 5.42
C GLN A 100 -19.71 -14.53 4.32
N THR A 101 -20.10 -15.17 3.22
CA THR A 101 -19.22 -15.36 2.05
C THR A 101 -18.67 -14.05 1.50
N GLN A 102 -19.47 -12.98 1.47
CA GLN A 102 -19.01 -11.67 1.02
C GLN A 102 -17.96 -11.08 1.98
N TRP A 103 -18.19 -11.21 3.28
CA TRP A 103 -17.26 -10.74 4.33
C TRP A 103 -15.93 -11.49 4.31
N GLU A 104 -15.97 -12.81 4.20
CA GLU A 104 -14.78 -13.65 4.10
C GLU A 104 -14.00 -13.40 2.81
N THR A 105 -14.71 -13.28 1.67
CA THR A 105 -14.09 -12.94 0.38
C THR A 105 -13.46 -11.55 0.43
N MET A 106 -14.13 -10.57 1.04
CA MET A 106 -13.58 -9.23 1.22
C MET A 106 -12.30 -9.28 2.07
N ALA A 107 -12.26 -10.07 3.15
CA ALA A 107 -11.04 -10.21 3.95
C ALA A 107 -9.89 -10.83 3.15
N GLN A 108 -10.16 -11.80 2.28
CA GLN A 108 -9.17 -12.38 1.36
C GLN A 108 -8.65 -11.33 0.35
N VAL A 109 -9.55 -10.56 -0.27
CA VAL A 109 -9.18 -9.45 -1.17
C VAL A 109 -8.30 -8.43 -0.45
N VAL A 110 -8.69 -8.02 0.76
CA VAL A 110 -7.92 -7.05 1.55
C VAL A 110 -6.56 -7.60 1.93
N ALA A 111 -6.45 -8.89 2.26
CA ALA A 111 -5.15 -9.52 2.53
C ALA A 111 -4.22 -9.47 1.31
N GLU A 112 -4.71 -9.84 0.12
CA GLU A 112 -3.91 -9.78 -1.12
C GLU A 112 -3.49 -8.35 -1.48
N LEU A 113 -4.36 -7.37 -1.25
CA LEU A 113 -4.00 -5.95 -1.41
C LEU A 113 -2.98 -5.49 -0.36
N CYS A 114 -3.10 -5.94 0.88
CA CYS A 114 -2.13 -5.62 1.93
C CYS A 114 -0.75 -6.19 1.60
N ASP A 115 -0.69 -7.42 1.11
CA ASP A 115 0.55 -8.07 0.65
C ASP A 115 1.15 -7.31 -0.54
N PHE A 116 0.35 -7.06 -1.58
CA PHE A 116 0.82 -6.44 -2.82
C PHE A 116 1.25 -4.97 -2.68
N TYR A 117 0.59 -4.19 -1.82
CA TYR A 117 0.94 -2.78 -1.59
C TYR A 117 1.80 -2.60 -0.32
N ASP A 118 2.11 -3.70 0.37
CA ASP A 118 2.78 -3.75 1.67
C ASP A 118 2.14 -2.75 2.68
N ILE A 119 0.82 -2.86 2.82
CA ILE A 119 0.00 -2.10 3.77
C ILE A 119 -0.08 -2.89 5.06
N GLU A 120 0.51 -2.37 6.14
CA GLU A 120 0.38 -2.97 7.47
C GLU A 120 -1.09 -3.04 7.90
N VAL A 121 -1.52 -4.12 8.54
CA VAL A 121 -2.91 -4.29 9.00
C VAL A 121 -3.10 -3.65 10.39
N THR A 122 -3.56 -2.39 10.40
CA THR A 122 -3.86 -1.58 11.60
C THR A 122 -5.23 -0.91 11.50
N ALA A 123 -5.72 -0.34 12.60
CA ALA A 123 -6.98 0.43 12.59
C ALA A 123 -6.94 1.70 11.71
N LYS A 124 -5.75 2.18 11.30
CA LYS A 124 -5.57 3.38 10.46
C LYS A 124 -5.35 3.07 8.97
N THR A 125 -5.07 1.81 8.65
CA THR A 125 -4.64 1.36 7.32
C THR A 125 -5.57 0.30 6.74
N VAL A 126 -6.29 -0.46 7.58
CA VAL A 126 -7.36 -1.39 7.19
C VAL A 126 -8.57 -1.12 8.09
N LEU A 127 -9.54 -0.40 7.55
CA LEU A 127 -10.66 0.12 8.33
C LEU A 127 -11.97 0.16 7.55
N GLY A 128 -13.09 0.07 8.25
CA GLY A 128 -14.39 0.36 7.66
C GLY A 128 -14.65 1.85 7.52
N HIS A 129 -15.54 2.24 6.61
CA HIS A 129 -16.01 3.63 6.49
C HIS A 129 -16.50 4.18 7.83
N GLY A 130 -17.25 3.37 8.58
CA GLY A 130 -17.76 3.70 9.92
C GLY A 130 -16.68 3.86 11.00
N GLU A 131 -15.42 3.57 10.70
CA GLU A 131 -14.28 3.83 11.58
C GLU A 131 -13.55 5.13 11.22
N VAL A 132 -13.68 5.62 9.98
CA VAL A 132 -12.83 6.71 9.44
C VAL A 132 -12.86 7.96 10.32
N GLU A 133 -14.04 8.45 10.71
CA GLU A 133 -14.13 9.68 11.52
C GLU A 133 -13.57 9.49 12.95
N ARG A 134 -13.64 8.26 13.48
CA ARG A 134 -13.08 7.93 14.79
C ARG A 134 -11.55 7.87 14.75
N GLU A 135 -10.99 7.25 13.72
CA GLU A 135 -9.53 7.07 13.58
C GLU A 135 -8.85 8.31 12.98
N PHE A 136 -9.60 9.13 12.24
CA PHE A 136 -9.17 10.38 11.62
C PHE A 136 -10.18 11.51 11.90
N PRO A 137 -10.14 12.14 13.09
CA PRO A 137 -11.12 13.15 13.52
C PRO A 137 -11.28 14.35 12.58
N ASN A 138 -10.25 14.67 11.78
CA ASN A 138 -10.27 15.76 10.80
C ASN A 138 -10.94 15.37 9.46
N LYS A 139 -11.59 14.20 9.40
CA LYS A 139 -12.21 13.63 8.20
C LYS A 139 -13.68 13.29 8.49
N PRO A 140 -14.57 14.29 8.61
CA PRO A 140 -15.97 14.06 8.98
C PRO A 140 -16.67 13.17 7.96
N GLN A 141 -17.36 12.12 8.43
CA GLN A 141 -18.06 11.16 7.57
C GLN A 141 -19.58 11.25 7.71
N ARG A 142 -20.11 12.19 8.52
CA ARG A 142 -21.55 12.45 8.64
C ARG A 142 -22.34 11.21 9.09
N GLY A 143 -21.80 10.48 10.07
CA GLY A 143 -22.49 9.34 10.68
C GLY A 143 -22.52 8.06 9.83
N LYS A 144 -21.62 7.93 8.85
CA LYS A 144 -21.41 6.65 8.15
C LYS A 144 -21.04 5.56 9.15
N TRP A 145 -21.54 4.35 8.92
CA TRP A 145 -21.43 3.23 9.85
C TRP A 145 -21.10 1.91 9.14
N ASP A 146 -20.89 1.93 7.83
CA ASP A 146 -20.60 0.75 7.03
C ASP A 146 -19.14 0.30 7.11
N PRO A 147 -18.83 -0.97 6.89
CA PRO A 147 -19.66 -2.15 7.08
C PRO A 147 -19.60 -2.65 8.53
N MET A 148 -19.77 -1.78 9.53
CA MET A 148 -19.43 -2.06 10.94
C MET A 148 -20.52 -2.80 11.74
N VAL A 149 -21.41 -3.52 11.06
CA VAL A 149 -22.44 -4.38 11.66
C VAL A 149 -22.60 -5.63 10.81
N LEU A 150 -22.65 -6.80 11.45
CA LEU A 150 -22.81 -8.08 10.79
C LEU A 150 -24.26 -8.57 10.94
N PRO A 151 -25.00 -8.83 9.84
CA PRO A 151 -26.38 -9.30 9.92
C PRO A 151 -26.58 -10.61 10.70
N TRP A 152 -25.55 -11.47 10.74
CA TRP A 152 -25.58 -12.76 11.45
C TRP A 152 -25.08 -12.67 12.90
N ASP A 153 -24.50 -11.54 13.32
CA ASP A 153 -24.06 -11.34 14.70
C ASP A 153 -24.15 -9.85 15.08
N THR A 154 -25.36 -9.46 15.49
CA THR A 154 -25.64 -8.08 15.91
C THR A 154 -25.26 -7.82 17.38
N SER A 155 -24.66 -8.80 18.07
CA SER A 155 -24.21 -8.63 19.45
C SER A 155 -22.91 -7.83 19.54
N LEU A 156 -22.14 -7.79 18.46
CA LEU A 156 -20.86 -7.11 18.38
C LEU A 156 -21.03 -5.59 18.30
N SER A 157 -20.19 -4.88 19.04
CA SER A 157 -19.99 -3.44 18.82
C SER A 157 -19.25 -3.20 17.49
N LYS A 158 -19.43 -2.01 16.91
CA LYS A 158 -18.72 -1.58 15.69
C LYS A 158 -17.19 -1.74 15.79
N ARG A 159 -16.62 -1.49 16.98
CA ARG A 159 -15.19 -1.67 17.25
C ARG A 159 -14.79 -3.15 17.16
N GLN A 160 -15.57 -4.04 17.77
CA GLN A 160 -15.32 -5.48 17.70
C GLN A 160 -15.42 -6.00 16.26
N VAL A 161 -16.37 -5.49 15.46
CA VAL A 161 -16.47 -5.85 14.03
C VAL A 161 -15.18 -5.49 13.27
N GLY A 162 -14.67 -4.27 13.44
CA GLY A 162 -13.40 -3.84 12.82
C GLY A 162 -12.19 -4.66 13.30
N ASP A 163 -12.09 -4.93 14.60
CA ASP A 163 -10.99 -5.71 15.19
C ASP A 163 -11.00 -7.17 14.70
N GLN A 164 -12.20 -7.78 14.62
CA GLN A 164 -12.37 -9.12 14.05
C GLN A 164 -12.04 -9.16 12.55
N PHE A 165 -12.44 -8.14 11.77
CA PHE A 165 -12.08 -8.07 10.34
C PHE A 165 -10.57 -8.06 10.14
N ARG A 166 -9.85 -7.18 10.86
CA ARG A 166 -8.39 -7.10 10.80
C ARG A 166 -7.72 -8.41 11.21
N THR A 167 -8.28 -9.12 12.19
CA THR A 167 -7.80 -10.45 12.60
C THR A 167 -7.98 -11.46 11.45
N LEU A 168 -9.13 -11.44 10.79
CA LEU A 168 -9.40 -12.30 9.64
C LEU A 168 -8.43 -12.01 8.48
N VAL A 169 -8.18 -10.75 8.16
CA VAL A 169 -7.20 -10.32 7.14
C VAL A 169 -5.80 -10.86 7.47
N LYS A 170 -5.33 -10.72 8.72
CA LYS A 170 -4.03 -11.25 9.15
C LYS A 170 -3.93 -12.76 8.99
N THR A 171 -4.98 -13.49 9.32
CA THR A 171 -5.04 -14.95 9.12
C THR A 171 -4.99 -15.33 7.63
N LYS A 172 -5.57 -14.51 6.74
CA LYS A 172 -5.47 -14.74 5.29
C LYS A 172 -4.07 -14.40 4.76
N LEU A 173 -3.44 -13.34 5.25
CA LEU A 173 -2.07 -12.94 4.87
C LEU A 173 -1.04 -14.06 5.08
N THR A 174 -1.08 -14.74 6.23
CA THR A 174 -0.17 -15.87 6.50
C THR A 174 -0.36 -17.04 5.51
N GLY A 175 -1.54 -17.16 4.88
CA GLY A 175 -1.82 -18.12 3.82
C GLY A 175 -1.59 -17.61 2.39
N VAL A 176 -1.30 -16.30 2.20
CA VAL A 176 -1.12 -15.64 0.89
C VAL A 176 0.35 -15.52 0.49
N SER A 177 1.31 -15.74 1.41
CA SER A 177 2.77 -15.55 1.28
C SER A 177 3.45 -16.36 0.16
N GLY A 178 3.07 -16.09 -1.08
CA GLY A 178 3.51 -16.74 -2.31
C GLY A 178 3.28 -15.88 -3.56
N LEU A 179 2.81 -14.64 -3.42
CA LEU A 179 2.91 -13.61 -4.45
C LEU A 179 4.27 -12.93 -4.26
N VAL A 180 5.31 -13.50 -4.84
CA VAL A 180 6.62 -12.86 -4.93
C VAL A 180 6.42 -11.53 -5.66
N GLU A 181 6.61 -10.40 -4.96
CA GLU A 181 6.75 -9.11 -5.62
C GLU A 181 7.82 -9.27 -6.70
N THR A 182 7.45 -9.10 -7.96
CA THR A 182 8.43 -8.90 -9.01
C THR A 182 8.69 -7.41 -9.01
N PRO A 183 9.82 -6.91 -8.46
CA PRO A 183 10.08 -5.49 -8.43
C PRO A 183 10.08 -4.96 -9.85
N ALA A 184 9.07 -4.17 -10.17
CA ALA A 184 8.96 -3.65 -11.51
C ALA A 184 9.98 -2.50 -11.65
N SER A 185 10.87 -2.59 -12.65
CA SER A 185 11.87 -1.55 -12.94
C SER A 185 11.19 -0.19 -13.13
N ILE A 186 11.68 0.82 -12.41
CA ILE A 186 11.24 2.22 -12.48
C ILE A 186 12.44 3.11 -12.83
N THR A 187 12.18 4.38 -13.18
CA THR A 187 13.25 5.38 -13.35
C THR A 187 13.30 6.27 -12.11
N ALA A 188 14.44 6.33 -11.44
CA ALA A 188 14.70 7.37 -10.44
C ALA A 188 15.46 8.52 -11.10
N VAL A 189 15.02 9.76 -10.93
CA VAL A 189 15.74 10.97 -11.36
C VAL A 189 16.26 11.65 -10.11
N VAL A 190 17.56 11.62 -9.87
CA VAL A 190 18.18 12.25 -8.70
C VAL A 190 18.95 13.47 -9.18
N GLN A 191 18.60 14.66 -8.68
CA GLN A 191 19.23 15.93 -9.07
C GLN A 191 19.37 16.07 -10.60
N GLY A 192 18.29 15.74 -11.32
CA GLY A 192 18.22 15.80 -12.79
C GLY A 192 18.90 14.65 -13.56
N LYS A 193 19.51 13.67 -12.88
CA LYS A 193 20.18 12.52 -13.51
C LYS A 193 19.35 11.24 -13.40
N PRO A 194 19.06 10.52 -14.51
CA PRO A 194 18.21 9.33 -14.48
C PRO A 194 18.98 8.05 -14.13
N PHE A 195 18.34 7.18 -13.37
CA PHE A 195 18.80 5.87 -12.91
C PHE A 195 17.71 4.83 -13.20
N ARG A 196 18.00 3.84 -14.03
CA ARG A 196 17.02 2.80 -14.47
C ARG A 196 17.05 1.54 -13.61
N GLU A 197 18.06 1.46 -12.75
CA GLU A 197 18.29 0.40 -11.76
C GLU A 197 17.51 0.66 -10.45
N ALA A 198 16.39 1.37 -10.55
CA ALA A 198 15.48 1.59 -9.45
C ALA A 198 14.34 0.56 -9.48
N GLN A 199 13.91 0.16 -8.29
CA GLN A 199 12.88 -0.82 -8.07
C GLN A 199 11.81 -0.23 -7.15
N ILE A 200 10.57 -0.70 -7.31
CA ILE A 200 9.40 -0.27 -6.52
C ILE A 200 9.04 1.19 -6.83
N PHE A 201 7.76 1.56 -6.88
CA PHE A 201 7.31 2.86 -7.41
C PHE A 201 6.72 3.81 -6.33
N ASN A 202 6.93 3.55 -5.05
CA ASN A 202 6.30 4.27 -3.94
C ASN A 202 7.34 4.75 -2.92
N GLU A 203 6.93 5.03 -1.69
CA GLU A 203 7.84 5.39 -0.60
C GLU A 203 8.88 4.31 -0.28
N LYS A 204 8.68 3.07 -0.73
CA LYS A 204 9.62 1.95 -0.66
C LYS A 204 10.45 1.81 -1.93
N SER A 205 10.34 2.75 -2.87
CA SER A 205 11.24 2.84 -4.00
C SER A 205 12.67 2.80 -3.51
N ILE A 206 13.45 1.94 -4.13
CA ILE A 206 14.87 1.80 -3.87
C ILE A 206 15.64 2.04 -5.16
N VAL A 207 16.83 2.60 -5.03
CA VAL A 207 17.73 2.85 -6.17
C VAL A 207 19.09 2.25 -5.86
N LYS A 208 19.74 1.69 -6.89
CA LYS A 208 21.04 1.04 -6.73
C LYS A 208 22.10 2.05 -6.30
N ILE A 209 22.88 1.70 -5.28
CA ILE A 209 23.86 2.61 -4.66
C ILE A 209 25.03 2.89 -5.62
N ARG A 210 25.59 1.86 -6.26
CA ARG A 210 26.81 2.01 -7.07
C ARG A 210 26.71 3.09 -8.17
N PRO A 211 25.66 3.12 -9.01
CA PRO A 211 25.49 4.20 -9.98
C PRO A 211 25.46 5.60 -9.36
N LEU A 212 24.89 5.76 -8.15
CA LEU A 212 24.89 7.04 -7.44
C LEU A 212 26.31 7.45 -7.03
N LEU A 213 27.07 6.52 -6.44
CA LEU A 213 28.47 6.76 -6.06
C LEU A 213 29.29 7.24 -7.26
N ASP A 214 29.18 6.53 -8.38
CA ASP A 214 29.93 6.85 -9.61
C ASP A 214 29.48 8.19 -10.20
N THR A 215 28.17 8.46 -10.23
CA THR A 215 27.58 9.62 -10.90
C THR A 215 27.82 10.94 -10.15
N PHE A 216 27.87 10.88 -8.83
CA PHE A 216 28.02 12.05 -7.97
C PHE A 216 29.35 12.08 -7.22
N ASN A 217 30.25 11.13 -7.49
CA ASN A 217 31.54 11.01 -6.83
C ASN A 217 31.41 10.94 -5.29
N TRP A 218 30.41 10.19 -4.81
CA TRP A 218 30.20 9.94 -3.38
C TRP A 218 31.06 8.78 -2.90
N GLN A 219 31.36 8.76 -1.61
CA GLN A 219 32.20 7.74 -1.00
C GLN A 219 31.53 7.13 0.23
N ILE A 220 31.51 5.80 0.32
CA ILE A 220 31.15 5.11 1.55
C ILE A 220 32.37 5.14 2.47
N ILE A 221 32.24 5.78 3.63
CA ILE A 221 33.32 5.93 4.61
C ILE A 221 33.33 4.73 5.56
N THR A 222 32.16 4.35 6.06
CA THR A 222 31.96 3.18 6.92
C THR A 222 30.66 2.49 6.57
N ALA A 223 30.57 1.21 6.94
CA ALA A 223 29.34 0.43 6.89
C ALA A 223 29.39 -0.65 7.98
N ASN A 224 28.25 -1.03 8.51
CA ASN A 224 28.15 -2.04 9.57
C ASN A 224 27.13 -3.14 9.24
N ASP A 225 27.10 -4.17 10.07
CA ASP A 225 26.19 -5.32 9.97
C ASP A 225 24.74 -5.00 10.39
N GLN A 226 24.49 -3.79 10.91
CA GLN A 226 23.14 -3.26 11.18
C GLN A 226 22.55 -2.54 9.97
N GLU A 227 23.08 -2.79 8.76
CA GLU A 227 22.60 -2.23 7.50
C GLU A 227 22.66 -0.69 7.43
N VAL A 228 23.61 -0.08 8.14
CA VAL A 228 23.86 1.38 8.10
C VAL A 228 25.21 1.68 7.47
N MET A 229 25.26 2.66 6.59
CA MET A 229 26.49 3.20 5.98
C MET A 229 26.62 4.71 6.20
N GLU A 230 27.86 5.20 6.26
CA GLU A 230 28.18 6.62 6.26
C GLU A 230 28.62 7.05 4.85
N LEU A 231 27.84 7.92 4.23
CA LEU A 231 28.12 8.46 2.89
C LEU A 231 28.67 9.87 2.97
N LYS A 232 29.85 10.07 2.36
CA LYS A 232 30.40 11.40 2.07
C LYS A 232 29.94 11.85 0.69
N PHE A 233 29.17 12.93 0.66
CA PHE A 233 28.72 13.60 -0.56
C PHE A 233 29.84 14.51 -1.09
N ALA A 234 29.92 14.70 -2.41
CA ALA A 234 31.03 15.42 -3.04
C ALA A 234 31.23 16.85 -2.52
N ASP A 235 30.13 17.56 -2.25
CA ASP A 235 30.12 18.94 -1.77
C ASP A 235 29.82 19.05 -0.26
N GLY A 236 29.76 17.92 0.46
CA GLY A 236 29.45 17.87 1.89
C GLY A 236 30.71 17.88 2.75
N GLU A 237 30.75 18.74 3.78
CA GLU A 237 31.82 18.71 4.77
C GLU A 237 31.75 17.46 5.67
N GLU A 238 30.53 16.98 5.96
CA GLU A 238 30.27 15.84 6.85
C GLU A 238 29.65 14.65 6.10
N ALA A 239 30.03 13.44 6.53
CA ALA A 239 29.37 12.21 6.11
C ALA A 239 27.99 12.11 6.77
N LYS A 240 27.02 11.49 6.08
CA LYS A 240 25.68 11.24 6.63
C LYS A 240 25.38 9.76 6.69
N SER A 241 24.71 9.38 7.77
CA SER A 241 24.23 8.02 7.99
C SER A 241 23.03 7.71 7.09
N LEU A 242 23.06 6.54 6.44
CA LEU A 242 22.02 6.06 5.54
C LEU A 242 21.85 4.55 5.68
N GLY A 243 20.60 4.09 5.75
CA GLY A 243 20.30 2.67 5.66
C GLY A 243 20.55 2.14 4.24
N PHE A 244 21.03 0.91 4.13
CA PHE A 244 21.15 0.21 2.86
C PHE A 244 20.42 -1.13 2.89
N LEU A 245 20.17 -1.70 1.72
CA LEU A 245 19.61 -3.03 1.53
C LEU A 245 20.53 -3.80 0.60
N LEU A 246 20.77 -5.08 0.87
CA LEU A 246 21.48 -5.96 -0.06
C LEU A 246 20.47 -6.86 -0.77
N ILE A 247 20.43 -6.76 -2.10
CA ILE A 247 19.52 -7.55 -2.93
C ILE A 247 20.33 -8.20 -4.04
N GLU A 248 20.33 -9.53 -4.08
CA GLU A 248 21.03 -10.28 -5.12
C GLU A 248 20.32 -10.17 -6.48
N HIS A 249 20.99 -10.59 -7.56
CA HIS A 249 20.44 -10.51 -8.92
C HIS A 249 19.12 -11.27 -9.12
N SER A 250 18.79 -12.20 -8.22
CA SER A 250 17.52 -12.93 -8.23
C SER A 250 16.36 -12.19 -7.53
N ASN A 251 16.58 -10.95 -7.07
CA ASN A 251 15.68 -10.13 -6.25
C ASN A 251 15.38 -10.73 -4.86
N LYS A 252 16.33 -11.44 -4.27
CA LYS A 252 16.22 -11.90 -2.89
C LYS A 252 17.05 -11.01 -1.95
N PRO A 253 16.55 -10.73 -0.74
CA PRO A 253 17.35 -10.12 0.31
C PRO A 253 18.60 -10.97 0.59
N MET A 254 19.69 -10.30 0.92
CA MET A 254 20.95 -10.94 1.32
C MET A 254 21.28 -10.55 2.75
N ASP A 255 21.46 -11.54 3.62
CA ASP A 255 21.89 -11.32 4.99
C ASP A 255 23.39 -10.98 5.06
N ILE A 256 23.77 -10.22 6.10
CA ILE A 256 25.16 -9.95 6.46
C ILE A 256 25.53 -10.90 7.60
N PRO A 257 26.42 -11.89 7.40
CA PRO A 257 26.84 -12.77 8.47
C PRO A 257 27.53 -12.01 9.61
N ASP A 258 27.30 -12.44 10.84
CA ASP A 258 27.98 -11.90 12.03
C ASP A 258 29.51 -11.93 11.85
N GLY A 259 30.16 -10.81 12.14
CA GLY A 259 31.62 -10.68 12.04
C GLY A 259 32.14 -10.41 10.62
N THR A 260 31.27 -10.15 9.64
CA THR A 260 31.70 -9.68 8.31
C THR A 260 32.47 -8.36 8.44
N SER A 261 33.65 -8.28 7.83
CA SER A 261 34.48 -7.07 7.92
C SER A 261 33.83 -5.87 7.21
N GLN A 262 34.08 -4.65 7.69
CA GLN A 262 33.58 -3.43 7.05
C GLN A 262 33.95 -3.35 5.56
N GLN A 263 35.19 -3.72 5.17
CA GLN A 263 35.62 -3.69 3.77
C GLN A 263 34.80 -4.65 2.90
N GLU A 264 34.45 -5.81 3.43
CA GLU A 264 33.62 -6.79 2.74
C GLU A 264 32.16 -6.33 2.63
N ILE A 265 31.62 -5.70 3.68
CA ILE A 265 30.29 -5.08 3.66
C ILE A 265 30.24 -3.99 2.57
N ILE A 266 31.21 -3.08 2.53
CA ILE A 266 31.29 -2.03 1.51
C ILE A 266 31.31 -2.64 0.10
N LYS A 267 32.12 -3.68 -0.12
CA LYS A 267 32.16 -4.39 -1.41
C LYS A 267 30.80 -4.99 -1.79
N LYS A 268 30.07 -5.56 -0.82
CA LYS A 268 28.70 -6.08 -1.04
C LYS A 268 27.73 -4.95 -1.37
N ILE A 269 27.82 -3.79 -0.70
CA ILE A 269 27.00 -2.60 -1.01
C ILE A 269 27.28 -2.12 -2.44
N GLU A 270 28.53 -2.06 -2.87
CA GLU A 270 28.85 -1.65 -4.25
C GLU A 270 28.30 -2.62 -5.29
N GLN A 271 28.19 -3.91 -4.98
CA GLN A 271 27.73 -4.92 -5.92
C GLN A 271 26.19 -5.07 -5.94
N PHE A 272 25.59 -5.09 -4.75
CA PHE A 272 24.20 -5.50 -4.49
C PHE A 272 23.39 -4.48 -3.70
N GLY A 273 24.00 -3.34 -3.35
CA GLY A 273 23.41 -2.35 -2.47
C GLY A 273 22.35 -1.48 -3.14
N PHE A 274 21.27 -1.27 -2.39
CA PHE A 274 20.20 -0.36 -2.69
C PHE A 274 19.97 0.58 -1.51
N VAL A 275 19.48 1.78 -1.79
CA VAL A 275 19.04 2.74 -0.78
C VAL A 275 17.59 3.11 -1.04
N LYS A 276 16.81 3.33 0.03
CA LYS A 276 15.45 3.86 -0.09
C LYS A 276 15.49 5.29 -0.59
N ILE A 277 14.67 5.61 -1.57
CA ILE A 277 14.63 6.92 -2.19
C ILE A 277 14.23 8.01 -1.19
N VAL A 278 13.33 7.71 -0.27
CA VAL A 278 12.92 8.63 0.80
C VAL A 278 14.07 8.97 1.75
N ASP A 279 14.86 7.97 2.15
CA ASP A 279 16.02 8.16 3.03
C ASP A 279 17.11 8.95 2.30
N LEU A 280 17.34 8.63 1.02
CA LEU A 280 18.27 9.35 0.16
C LEU A 280 17.87 10.82 0.01
N ALA A 281 16.61 11.11 -0.27
CA ALA A 281 16.11 12.48 -0.40
C ALA A 281 16.24 13.27 0.90
N GLN A 282 15.94 12.65 2.04
CA GLN A 282 16.14 13.24 3.36
C GLN A 282 17.62 13.57 3.60
N ALA A 283 18.54 12.65 3.28
CA ALA A 283 19.97 12.91 3.42
C ALA A 283 20.48 14.00 2.48
N LEU A 284 19.89 14.14 1.29
CA LEU A 284 20.21 15.24 0.38
C LEU A 284 19.50 16.56 0.73
N ASN A 285 18.56 16.54 1.68
CA ASN A 285 17.67 17.66 2.00
C ASN A 285 16.86 18.14 0.76
N LEU A 286 16.33 17.18 0.00
CA LEU A 286 15.55 17.38 -1.21
C LEU A 286 14.15 16.77 -1.07
N SER A 287 13.24 17.16 -1.96
CA SER A 287 11.87 16.63 -1.99
C SER A 287 11.78 15.42 -2.92
N VAL A 288 10.76 14.59 -2.71
CA VAL A 288 10.47 13.45 -3.60
C VAL A 288 9.11 13.64 -4.26
N THR A 289 9.06 13.42 -5.57
CA THR A 289 7.82 13.38 -6.36
C THR A 289 7.71 12.07 -7.13
N TRP A 290 6.51 11.51 -7.21
CA TRP A 290 6.25 10.25 -7.91
C TRP A 290 5.26 10.49 -9.05
N ASP A 291 5.69 10.23 -10.28
CA ASP A 291 4.84 10.23 -11.47
C ASP A 291 4.51 8.80 -11.91
N GLY A 292 3.31 8.35 -11.54
CA GLY A 292 2.85 7.00 -11.86
C GLY A 292 2.61 6.76 -13.34
N THR A 293 2.49 7.79 -14.15
CA THR A 293 2.27 7.67 -15.61
C THR A 293 3.55 7.26 -16.31
N THR A 294 4.66 7.93 -15.97
CA THR A 294 5.98 7.61 -16.54
C THR A 294 6.76 6.58 -15.72
N ARG A 295 6.25 6.21 -14.54
CA ARG A 295 6.94 5.35 -13.56
C ARG A 295 8.28 5.97 -13.15
N THR A 296 8.25 7.28 -12.95
CA THR A 296 9.40 8.09 -12.58
C THR A 296 9.26 8.59 -11.16
N VAL A 297 10.31 8.48 -10.38
CA VAL A 297 10.43 9.11 -9.06
C VAL A 297 11.56 10.13 -9.13
N THR A 298 11.30 11.37 -8.75
CA THR A 298 12.25 12.48 -8.85
C THR A 298 12.64 12.96 -7.47
N ILE A 299 13.95 13.12 -7.22
CA ILE A 299 14.56 13.72 -6.03
C ILE A 299 15.19 15.05 -6.44
N GLU A 300 14.60 16.17 -6.03
CA GLU A 300 15.03 17.54 -6.39
C GLU A 300 14.59 18.61 -5.38
#